data_AF-A0AA89AG18-F1
#
_entry.id   AF-A0AA89AG18-F1
#
_cell.length_a   1.000
_cell.length_b   1.000
_cell.length_c   1.000
_cell.angle_alpha   90.00
_cell.angle_beta   90.00
_cell.angle_gamma   90.00
#
_symmetry.space_group_name_H-M   'P 1'
#
loop_
_entity.id
_entity.type
_entity.pdbx_description
1 polymer ?
#
loop_
_entity_poly.entity_id
_entity_poly.type
_entity_poly.pdbx_seq_one_letter_code
_entity_poly.pdbx_strand_id
1 'polypeptide(L)'
;MKENFVFRSSLHLVTNTPWGERVLFSFDPNSDLVAKPLHVSPFMDMLGNWSIRTNAPGDNLFVAISVQHPKLGDYFTASLTARRVSSLENDHALYFWLMPHKVAVWIYWHALKLWWKNVTFIQHPRYHSAAYKEEALVRDRGLQCCQALAGDAQNCLQVEGSGSDVGSTKSGRDRGFTWRDAKWPWN
;
A
#
# COMPACT_ATOMS: atom_id res chain seq x y z
N MET A 1 14.81 -1.55 -31.59
CA MET A 1 15.02 -2.57 -30.55
C MET A 1 14.41 -2.00 -29.27
N LYS A 2 13.20 -2.45 -28.86
CA LYS A 2 12.56 -1.92 -27.64
C LYS A 2 13.22 -2.61 -26.46
N GLU A 3 13.92 -1.85 -25.62
CA GLU A 3 14.46 -2.37 -24.36
C GLU A 3 13.29 -2.88 -23.51
N ASN A 4 13.33 -4.16 -23.14
CA ASN A 4 12.37 -4.75 -22.20
C ASN A 4 12.71 -4.24 -20.80
N PHE A 5 12.22 -3.05 -20.47
CA PHE A 5 12.37 -2.48 -19.14
C PHE A 5 11.52 -3.29 -18.15
N VAL A 6 12.17 -4.15 -17.37
CA VAL A 6 11.49 -4.94 -16.32
C VAL A 6 11.38 -4.06 -15.07
N PHE A 7 10.16 -3.67 -14.72
CA PHE A 7 9.87 -2.89 -13.53
C PHE A 7 9.93 -3.79 -12.29
N ARG A 8 11.08 -3.76 -11.58
CA ARG A 8 11.42 -4.72 -10.51
C ARG A 8 11.13 -4.26 -9.08
N SER A 9 10.99 -2.97 -8.84
CA SER A 9 10.74 -2.43 -7.50
C SER A 9 10.23 -1.01 -7.56
N SER A 10 9.31 -0.68 -6.66
CA SER A 10 8.73 0.65 -6.54
C SER A 10 8.81 1.14 -5.10
N LEU A 11 9.15 2.41 -4.92
CA LEU A 11 9.27 3.06 -3.61
C LEU A 11 8.08 4.00 -3.41
N HIS A 12 7.32 3.77 -2.35
CA HIS A 12 6.10 4.52 -2.07
C HIS A 12 6.21 5.24 -0.73
N LEU A 13 5.89 6.53 -0.75
CA LEU A 13 5.75 7.35 0.44
C LEU A 13 4.27 7.69 0.64
N VAL A 14 3.71 7.26 1.76
CA VAL A 14 2.32 7.54 2.11
C VAL A 14 2.30 8.44 3.34
N THR A 15 1.57 9.55 3.26
CA THR A 15 1.35 10.46 4.40
C THR A 15 -0.08 10.29 4.91
N ASN A 16 -0.21 9.92 6.18
CA ASN A 16 -1.46 9.85 6.91
C ASN A 16 -1.77 11.23 7.52
N THR A 17 -2.39 12.10 6.75
CA THR A 17 -2.55 13.53 7.07
C THR A 17 -3.32 13.83 8.37
N PRO A 18 -4.35 13.07 8.80
CA PRO A 18 -5.04 13.39 10.06
C PRO A 18 -4.21 13.07 11.31
N TRP A 19 -3.23 12.14 11.20
CA TRP A 19 -2.43 11.67 12.33
C TRP A 19 -0.94 12.01 12.23
N GLY A 20 -0.52 12.66 11.14
CA GLY A 20 0.84 13.14 10.94
C GLY A 20 1.88 12.04 10.75
N GLU A 21 1.48 10.88 10.26
CA GLU A 21 2.37 9.74 10.07
C GLU A 21 2.84 9.67 8.61
N ARG A 22 4.11 9.35 8.38
CA ARG A 22 4.65 9.04 7.05
C ARG A 22 5.22 7.65 7.06
N VAL A 23 4.87 6.83 6.08
CA VAL A 23 5.45 5.50 5.92
C VAL A 23 6.08 5.40 4.54
N LEU A 24 7.35 5.04 4.54
CA LEU A 24 8.11 4.70 3.35
C LEU A 24 8.23 3.18 3.27
N PHE A 25 7.90 2.61 2.12
CA PHE A 25 8.07 1.18 1.87
C PHE A 25 8.39 0.89 0.41
N SER A 26 9.10 -0.21 0.20
CA SER A 26 9.49 -0.72 -1.12
C SER A 26 8.83 -2.06 -1.37
N PHE A 27 8.16 -2.22 -2.51
CA PHE A 27 7.52 -3.48 -2.89
C PHE A 27 7.63 -3.75 -4.41
N ASP A 28 7.50 -5.02 -4.77
CA ASP A 28 7.30 -5.49 -6.13
C ASP A 28 5.81 -5.41 -6.49
N PRO A 29 5.45 -4.58 -7.47
CA PRO A 29 4.05 -4.29 -7.81
C PRO A 29 3.28 -5.45 -8.44
N ASN A 30 3.94 -6.57 -8.76
CA ASN A 30 3.28 -7.70 -9.40
C ASN A 30 2.94 -8.84 -8.44
N SER A 31 3.58 -8.90 -7.27
CA SER A 31 3.54 -10.09 -6.41
C SER A 31 3.39 -9.80 -4.93
N ASP A 32 3.67 -8.57 -4.48
CA ASP A 32 3.77 -8.32 -3.06
C ASP A 32 2.43 -8.10 -2.38
N LEU A 33 2.33 -8.67 -1.18
CA LEU A 33 1.33 -8.36 -0.18
C LEU A 33 2.06 -7.74 1.01
N VAL A 34 1.57 -6.59 1.42
CA VAL A 34 2.21 -5.75 2.43
C VAL A 34 1.22 -5.57 3.57
N ALA A 35 1.64 -5.75 4.82
CA ALA A 35 0.74 -5.56 5.95
C ALA A 35 0.26 -4.11 5.99
N LYS A 36 -1.06 -3.84 6.01
CA LYS A 36 -1.60 -2.47 6.06
C LYS A 36 -0.90 -1.64 7.17
N PRO A 37 -0.05 -0.67 6.83
CA PRO A 37 0.78 0.03 7.80
C PRO A 37 0.08 1.26 8.38
N LEU A 38 -1.00 1.75 7.75
CA LEU A 38 -1.64 3.01 8.14
C LEU A 38 -3.13 2.83 8.37
N HIS A 39 -3.63 3.49 9.42
CA HIS A 39 -5.06 3.61 9.67
C HIS A 39 -5.62 4.77 8.82
N VAL A 40 -5.97 4.44 7.58
CA VAL A 40 -6.37 5.43 6.54
C VAL A 40 -7.87 5.75 6.51
N SER A 41 -8.70 5.00 7.24
CA SER A 41 -10.16 5.19 7.27
C SER A 41 -10.72 4.73 8.62
N PRO A 42 -11.64 5.49 9.22
CA PRO A 42 -12.30 5.13 10.47
C PRO A 42 -13.28 3.94 10.33
N PHE A 43 -13.49 3.42 9.13
CA PHE A 43 -14.34 2.24 8.90
C PHE A 43 -13.53 1.00 8.48
N MET A 44 -12.19 1.06 8.62
CA MET A 44 -11.29 -0.01 8.18
C MET A 44 -10.21 -0.27 9.23
N ASP A 45 -10.21 -1.47 9.81
CA ASP A 45 -9.18 -1.88 10.77
C ASP A 45 -7.79 -2.01 10.13
N MET A 46 -6.81 -2.31 10.97
CA MET A 46 -5.42 -2.50 10.58
C MET A 46 -5.08 -3.93 10.16
N LEU A 47 -6.01 -4.88 10.20
CA LEU A 47 -5.70 -6.31 10.02
C LEU A 47 -5.52 -6.70 8.54
N GLY A 48 -5.97 -5.86 7.62
CA GLY A 48 -5.84 -6.12 6.19
C GLY A 48 -4.40 -6.11 5.66
N ASN A 49 -4.21 -6.76 4.53
CA ASN A 49 -3.00 -6.74 3.72
C ASN A 49 -3.28 -5.93 2.44
N TRP A 50 -2.35 -5.06 2.07
CA TRP A 50 -2.41 -4.28 0.84
C TRP A 50 -1.75 -5.06 -0.30
N SER A 51 -2.50 -5.21 -1.39
CA SER A 51 -1.92 -5.53 -2.69
C SER A 51 -1.91 -4.25 -3.52
N ILE A 52 -0.72 -3.83 -3.95
CA ILE A 52 -0.57 -2.62 -4.74
C ILE A 52 -0.02 -2.99 -6.11
N ARG A 53 -0.74 -2.61 -7.14
CA ARG A 53 -0.35 -2.79 -8.54
C ARG A 53 -0.11 -1.44 -9.16
N THR A 54 1.04 -1.27 -9.78
CA THR A 54 1.36 -0.08 -10.57
C THR A 54 2.04 -0.47 -11.86
N ASN A 55 1.78 0.28 -12.93
CA ASN A 55 2.55 0.15 -14.16
C ASN A 55 3.86 0.94 -14.08
N ALA A 56 4.79 0.65 -15.01
CA ALA A 56 5.98 1.46 -15.19
C ALA A 56 5.59 2.88 -15.63
N PRO A 57 6.31 3.92 -15.13
CA PRO A 57 6.01 5.30 -15.49
C PRO A 57 6.17 5.52 -17.00
N GLY A 58 5.14 6.09 -17.62
CA GLY A 58 5.09 6.39 -19.04
C GLY A 58 4.02 7.44 -19.35
N ASP A 59 3.36 7.35 -20.50
CA ASP A 59 2.28 8.28 -20.87
C ASP A 59 1.01 8.09 -20.02
N ASN A 60 0.83 6.90 -19.44
CA ASN A 60 -0.26 6.60 -18.54
C ASN A 60 0.31 6.08 -17.22
N LEU A 61 -0.30 6.50 -16.12
CA LEU A 61 -0.06 6.02 -14.76
C LEU A 61 -1.31 5.28 -14.30
N PHE A 62 -1.14 4.03 -13.91
CA PHE A 62 -2.17 3.21 -13.29
C PHE A 62 -1.66 2.75 -11.93
N VAL A 63 -2.44 3.03 -10.89
CA VAL A 63 -2.17 2.56 -9.53
C VAL A 63 -3.47 1.95 -9.00
N ALA A 64 -3.41 0.71 -8.51
CA ALA A 64 -4.53 0.07 -7.84
C ALA A 64 -4.06 -0.49 -6.50
N ILE A 65 -4.84 -0.23 -5.45
CA ILE A 65 -4.61 -0.69 -4.09
C ILE A 65 -5.85 -1.49 -3.68
N SER A 66 -5.70 -2.77 -3.38
CA SER A 66 -6.76 -3.59 -2.79
C SER A 66 -6.37 -4.03 -1.38
N VAL A 67 -7.39 -4.24 -0.53
CA VAL A 67 -7.23 -4.68 0.85
C VAL A 67 -7.79 -6.08 1.00
N GLN A 68 -6.92 -7.03 1.29
CA GLN A 68 -7.27 -8.42 1.59
C GLN A 68 -7.38 -8.58 3.10
N HIS A 69 -8.57 -8.90 3.61
CA HIS A 69 -8.81 -9.06 5.03
C HIS A 69 -9.02 -10.54 5.40
N PRO A 70 -8.39 -11.04 6.47
CA PRO A 70 -8.50 -12.46 6.85
C PRO A 70 -9.94 -12.91 7.13
N LYS A 71 -10.84 -12.02 7.55
CA LYS A 71 -12.25 -12.34 7.83
C LYS A 71 -13.25 -11.84 6.80
N LEU A 72 -12.91 -10.79 6.06
CA LEU A 72 -13.87 -10.08 5.18
C LEU A 72 -13.55 -10.28 3.70
N GLY A 73 -12.43 -10.94 3.38
CA GLY A 73 -11.92 -11.06 2.01
C GLY A 73 -11.53 -9.70 1.43
N ASP A 74 -11.66 -9.60 0.10
CA ASP A 74 -11.29 -8.40 -0.65
C ASP A 74 -12.46 -7.41 -0.64
N TYR A 75 -12.53 -6.58 0.40
CA TYR A 75 -13.68 -5.70 0.63
C TYR A 75 -13.48 -4.25 0.17
N PHE A 76 -12.24 -3.87 -0.17
CA PHE A 76 -11.92 -2.52 -0.62
C PHE A 76 -10.90 -2.54 -1.76
N THR A 77 -11.15 -1.74 -2.79
CA THR A 77 -10.22 -1.47 -3.88
C THR A 77 -10.32 -0.01 -4.29
N ALA A 78 -9.17 0.66 -4.38
CA ALA A 78 -9.05 2.00 -4.94
C ALA A 78 -8.13 1.93 -6.16
N SER A 79 -8.55 2.54 -7.28
CA SER A 79 -7.72 2.65 -8.48
C SER A 79 -7.66 4.08 -8.97
N LEU A 80 -6.50 4.45 -9.49
CA LEU A 80 -6.21 5.72 -10.13
C LEU A 80 -5.64 5.44 -11.51
N THR A 81 -6.29 5.99 -12.53
CA THR A 81 -5.77 6.06 -13.89
C THR A 81 -5.55 7.51 -14.24
N ALA A 82 -4.31 7.88 -14.53
CA ALA A 82 -3.93 9.22 -14.95
C ALA A 82 -3.17 9.15 -16.27
N ARG A 83 -3.29 10.20 -17.08
CA ARG A 83 -2.54 10.36 -18.33
C ARG A 83 -1.66 11.59 -18.22
N ARG A 84 -0.42 11.48 -18.68
CA ARG A 84 0.51 12.59 -18.75
C ARG A 84 0.01 13.60 -19.78
N VAL A 85 -0.01 14.87 -19.39
CA VAL A 85 -0.37 15.99 -20.28
C VAL A 85 0.86 16.89 -20.40
N SER A 86 1.24 17.27 -21.62
CA SER A 86 2.53 17.91 -21.94
C SER A 86 2.57 19.43 -21.72
N SER A 87 1.43 20.10 -21.64
CA SER A 87 1.33 21.52 -21.29
C SER A 87 -0.13 21.83 -21.04
N LEU A 88 -0.43 22.57 -19.97
CA LEU A 88 -1.75 23.13 -19.72
C LEU A 88 -1.75 24.55 -20.28
N GLU A 89 -1.87 24.68 -21.61
CA GLU A 89 -2.35 25.93 -22.19
C GLU A 89 -3.81 26.04 -21.78
N ASN A 90 -4.09 26.79 -20.71
CA ASN A 90 -5.34 27.50 -20.40
C ASN A 90 -5.43 27.79 -18.90
N ASP A 91 -5.95 28.98 -18.58
CA ASP A 91 -6.14 29.59 -17.27
C ASP A 91 -7.20 28.85 -16.41
N HIS A 92 -6.94 27.58 -16.10
CA HIS A 92 -7.81 26.71 -15.31
C HIS A 92 -7.49 26.75 -13.82
N ALA A 93 -6.73 27.74 -13.35
CA ALA A 93 -6.30 27.85 -11.95
C ALA A 93 -7.48 27.78 -10.97
N LEU A 94 -8.62 28.39 -11.31
CA LEU A 94 -9.85 28.34 -10.50
C LEU A 94 -10.50 26.95 -10.47
N TYR A 95 -10.46 26.20 -11.58
CA TYR A 95 -11.00 24.84 -11.63
C TYR A 95 -10.17 23.88 -10.78
N PHE A 96 -8.84 24.01 -10.81
CA PHE A 96 -7.93 23.23 -9.97
C PHE A 96 -8.06 23.59 -8.48
N TRP A 97 -8.41 24.83 -8.14
CA TRP A 97 -8.62 25.24 -6.75
C TRP A 97 -9.89 24.64 -6.11
N LEU A 98 -10.98 24.55 -6.88
CA LEU A 98 -12.26 24.00 -6.40
C LEU A 98 -12.30 22.46 -6.39
N MET A 99 -11.43 21.81 -7.17
CA MET A 99 -11.40 20.35 -7.27
C MET A 99 -11.18 19.63 -5.93
N PRO A 100 -10.18 19.99 -5.10
CA PRO A 100 -9.96 19.36 -3.80
C PRO A 100 -11.16 19.48 -2.86
N HIS A 101 -11.82 20.64 -2.86
CA HIS A 101 -13.02 20.90 -2.04
C HIS A 101 -14.17 19.97 -2.45
N LYS A 102 -14.41 19.82 -3.75
CA LYS A 102 -15.42 18.89 -4.27
C LYS A 102 -15.12 17.46 -3.84
N VAL A 103 -13.87 17.02 -4.00
CA VAL A 103 -13.45 15.67 -3.60
C VAL A 103 -13.63 15.47 -2.09
N ALA A 104 -13.26 16.44 -1.26
CA ALA A 104 -13.44 16.38 0.19
C ALA A 104 -14.93 16.23 0.56
N VAL A 105 -15.81 17.06 0.02
CA VAL A 105 -17.26 16.98 0.27
C VAL A 105 -17.81 15.60 -0.10
N TRP A 106 -17.39 15.05 -1.24
CA TRP A 106 -17.79 13.71 -1.66
C TRP A 106 -17.31 12.62 -0.70
N ILE A 107 -16.06 12.68 -0.25
CA ILE A 107 -15.51 11.72 0.74
C ILE A 107 -16.32 11.78 2.04
N TYR A 108 -16.60 12.99 2.57
CA TYR A 108 -17.40 13.15 3.78
C TYR A 108 -18.85 12.69 3.60
N TRP A 109 -19.46 12.95 2.45
CA TRP A 109 -20.80 12.46 2.14
C TRP A 109 -20.86 10.93 2.11
N HIS A 110 -19.83 10.28 1.55
CA HIS A 110 -19.72 8.83 1.59
C HIS A 110 -19.49 8.29 3.01
N ALA A 111 -18.68 8.95 3.82
CA ALA A 111 -18.50 8.60 5.23
C ALA A 111 -19.83 8.70 6.02
N LEU A 112 -20.63 9.75 5.77
CA LEU A 112 -21.94 9.92 6.39
C LEU A 112 -22.91 8.80 5.98
N LYS A 113 -22.92 8.42 4.69
CA LYS A 113 -23.73 7.28 4.21
C LYS A 113 -23.32 5.96 4.85
N LEU A 114 -22.03 5.72 5.10
CA LEU A 114 -21.55 4.52 5.80
C LEU A 114 -21.96 4.53 7.27
N TRP A 115 -21.86 5.69 7.93
CA TRP A 115 -22.32 5.86 9.29
C TRP A 115 -23.82 5.58 9.43
N TRP A 116 -24.62 6.10 8.50
CA TRP A 116 -26.07 5.84 8.47
C TRP A 116 -26.41 4.36 8.22
N LYS A 117 -25.51 3.61 7.59
CA LYS A 117 -25.61 2.15 7.42
C LYS A 117 -25.10 1.35 8.63
N ASN A 118 -24.83 2.00 9.76
CA ASN A 118 -24.29 1.39 10.98
C ASN A 118 -22.96 0.63 10.76
N VAL A 119 -22.11 1.11 9.85
CA VAL A 119 -20.75 0.58 9.72
C VAL A 119 -19.95 0.97 10.97
N THR A 120 -19.29 -0.01 11.59
CA THR A 120 -18.54 0.18 12.83
C THR A 120 -17.44 1.23 12.66
N PHE A 121 -17.45 2.22 13.55
CA PHE A 121 -16.38 3.19 13.67
C PHE A 121 -15.23 2.60 14.48
N ILE A 122 -14.03 2.66 13.91
CA ILE A 122 -12.78 2.15 14.47
C ILE A 122 -11.88 3.36 14.76
N GLN A 123 -11.50 3.48 16.03
CA GLN A 123 -10.61 4.54 16.47
C GLN A 123 -9.17 4.26 16.03
N HIS A 124 -8.41 5.35 15.85
CA HIS A 124 -7.00 5.23 15.47
C HIS A 124 -6.22 4.43 16.54
N PRO A 125 -5.39 3.44 16.13
CA PRO A 125 -4.69 2.55 17.07
C PRO A 125 -3.84 3.27 18.11
N ARG A 126 -3.28 4.44 17.78
CA ARG A 126 -2.51 5.31 18.69
C ARG A 126 -3.21 5.60 20.03
N TYR A 127 -4.55 5.57 20.09
CA TYR A 127 -5.30 5.81 21.32
C TYR A 127 -5.51 4.54 22.18
N HIS A 128 -5.29 3.36 21.61
CA HIS A 128 -5.50 2.07 22.29
C HIS A 128 -4.19 1.30 22.55
N SER A 129 -3.20 1.42 21.66
CA SER A 129 -1.87 0.80 21.79
C SER A 129 -0.81 1.80 21.37
N ALA A 130 0.17 2.04 22.25
CA ALA A 130 1.38 2.79 21.89
C ALA A 130 2.30 2.00 20.96
N ALA A 131 2.18 0.66 20.97
CA ALA A 131 3.04 -0.28 20.25
C ALA A 131 2.48 -0.72 18.88
N TYR A 132 1.45 -0.04 18.37
CA TYR A 132 0.78 -0.42 17.11
C TYR A 132 1.70 -0.39 15.89
N LYS A 133 2.78 0.41 15.93
CA LYS A 133 3.79 0.47 14.85
C LYS A 133 4.63 -0.81 14.84
N GLU A 134 5.05 -1.27 16.00
CA GLU A 134 5.78 -2.52 16.20
C GLU A 134 4.91 -3.72 15.82
N GLU A 135 3.64 -3.73 16.22
CA GLU A 135 2.67 -4.76 15.83
C GLU A 135 2.51 -4.84 14.30
N ALA A 136 2.46 -3.70 13.61
CA ALA A 136 2.40 -3.65 12.14
C ALA A 136 3.69 -4.19 11.49
N LEU A 137 4.86 -3.88 12.05
CA LEU A 137 6.16 -4.39 11.60
C LEU A 137 6.26 -5.91 11.78
N VAL A 138 5.82 -6.44 12.93
CA VAL A 138 5.80 -7.88 13.21
C VAL A 138 4.88 -8.60 12.22
N ARG A 139 3.71 -8.04 11.93
CA ARG A 139 2.79 -8.61 10.94
C ARG A 139 3.39 -8.65 9.55
N ASP A 140 4.09 -7.60 9.15
CA ASP A 140 4.78 -7.55 7.85
C ASP A 140 5.88 -8.59 7.73
N ARG A 141 6.73 -8.72 8.76
CA ARG A 141 7.74 -9.78 8.82
C ARG A 141 7.11 -11.17 8.74
N GLY A 142 5.95 -11.36 9.38
CA GLY A 142 5.16 -12.59 9.27
C GLY A 142 4.75 -12.89 7.83
N LEU A 143 4.21 -11.91 7.11
CA LEU A 143 3.83 -12.07 5.69
C LEU A 143 5.04 -12.40 4.81
N GLN A 144 6.16 -11.72 5.02
CA GLN A 144 7.40 -11.99 4.28
C GLN A 144 7.91 -13.40 4.50
N CYS A 145 7.88 -13.89 5.76
CA CYS A 145 8.25 -15.26 6.09
C CYS A 145 7.32 -16.26 5.38
N CYS A 146 6.01 -16.05 5.44
CA CYS A 146 5.03 -16.90 4.76
C CYS A 146 5.23 -16.92 3.23
N GLN A 147 5.53 -15.78 2.61
CA GLN A 147 5.82 -15.69 1.17
C GLN A 147 7.12 -16.40 0.80
N ALA A 148 8.17 -16.27 1.61
CA ALA A 148 9.43 -16.98 1.39
C ALA A 148 9.25 -18.50 1.51
N LEU A 149 8.49 -18.96 2.51
CA LEU A 149 8.16 -20.38 2.69
C LEU A 149 7.27 -20.91 1.56
N ALA A 150 6.29 -20.13 1.08
CA ALA A 150 5.47 -20.50 -0.06
C ALA A 150 6.31 -20.60 -1.35
N GLY A 151 7.24 -19.67 -1.56
CA GLY A 151 8.20 -19.72 -2.67
C GLY A 151 9.15 -20.92 -2.58
N ASP A 152 9.64 -21.26 -1.38
CA ASP A 152 10.48 -22.43 -1.14
C ASP A 152 9.68 -23.74 -1.38
N ALA A 153 8.42 -23.83 -0.94
CA ALA A 153 7.56 -24.99 -1.20
C ALA A 153 7.22 -25.16 -2.69
N GLN A 154 7.10 -24.05 -3.43
CA GLN A 154 6.87 -24.07 -4.88
C GLN A 154 8.14 -24.45 -5.65
N ASN A 155 9.33 -24.14 -5.12
CA ASN A 155 10.61 -24.63 -5.63
C ASN A 155 10.88 -26.10 -5.29
N CYS A 156 10.45 -26.59 -4.12
CA CYS A 156 10.56 -27.99 -3.74
C CYS A 156 9.71 -28.93 -4.60
N LEU A 157 8.69 -28.42 -5.29
CA LEU A 157 7.90 -29.17 -6.27
C LEU A 157 8.58 -29.34 -7.63
N GLN A 158 9.79 -28.80 -7.84
CA GLN A 158 10.57 -28.97 -9.07
C GLN A 158 11.90 -29.71 -8.91
N VAL A 159 12.24 -30.20 -7.71
CA VAL A 159 13.53 -30.88 -7.48
C VAL A 159 13.31 -32.22 -6.76
N GLU A 160 12.95 -33.26 -7.52
CA GLU A 160 13.36 -34.62 -7.20
C GLU A 160 14.70 -34.89 -7.88
N GLY A 161 15.78 -34.95 -7.09
CA GLY A 161 17.10 -35.31 -7.60
C GLY A 161 18.25 -34.93 -6.67
N SER A 162 18.53 -35.81 -5.71
CA SER A 162 19.84 -36.14 -5.11
C SER A 162 20.85 -35.02 -4.76
N GLY A 163 21.30 -35.04 -3.49
CA GLY A 163 22.70 -34.75 -3.17
C GLY A 163 22.94 -33.50 -2.32
N SER A 164 23.59 -33.75 -1.19
CA SER A 164 24.10 -32.87 -0.14
C SER A 164 24.87 -31.61 -0.57
N ASP A 165 24.87 -30.69 0.39
CA ASP A 165 25.77 -29.54 0.59
C ASP A 165 25.58 -28.25 -0.22
N VAL A 166 25.78 -27.16 0.53
CA VAL A 166 26.26 -25.81 0.17
C VAL A 166 25.35 -24.72 0.72
N GLY A 167 25.88 -24.01 1.72
CA GLY A 167 25.34 -22.73 2.14
C GLY A 167 25.54 -21.66 1.07
N SER A 168 24.57 -20.77 0.91
CA SER A 168 24.83 -19.38 0.50
C SER A 168 23.57 -18.52 0.64
N THR A 169 23.73 -17.41 1.35
CA THR A 169 23.12 -16.11 1.05
C THR A 169 21.62 -16.08 0.72
N LYS A 170 20.75 -16.10 1.73
CA LYS A 170 19.44 -15.45 1.58
C LYS A 170 19.68 -13.93 1.60
N SER A 171 19.87 -13.36 0.41
CA SER A 171 19.70 -11.93 0.13
C SER A 171 18.25 -11.56 0.45
N GLY A 172 17.94 -11.43 1.74
CA GLY A 172 16.71 -10.82 2.22
C GLY A 172 16.76 -9.37 1.76
N ARG A 173 16.04 -9.06 0.68
CA ARG A 173 15.81 -7.68 0.27
C ARG A 173 15.05 -7.06 1.45
N ASP A 174 15.72 -6.19 2.20
CA ASP A 174 15.20 -5.61 3.43
C ASP A 174 13.99 -4.73 3.10
N ARG A 175 12.81 -5.36 3.03
CA ARG A 175 11.51 -4.75 2.78
C ARG A 175 11.01 -4.23 4.12
N GLY A 176 11.56 -3.12 4.57
CA GLY A 176 11.17 -2.50 5.83
C GLY A 176 10.13 -1.40 5.64
N PHE A 177 9.17 -1.29 6.56
CA PHE A 177 8.48 -0.03 6.78
C PHE A 177 9.39 0.91 7.53
N THR A 178 9.66 2.08 6.96
CA THR A 178 10.26 3.16 7.73
C THR A 178 9.17 4.18 8.04
N TRP A 179 8.74 4.21 9.29
CA TRP A 179 7.85 5.24 9.78
C TRP A 179 8.66 6.50 10.10
N ARG A 180 8.14 7.65 9.70
CA ARG A 180 8.66 8.96 10.06
C ARG A 180 7.51 9.83 10.49
N ASP A 181 7.76 10.73 11.43
CA ASP A 181 6.80 11.78 11.70
C ASP A 181 6.81 12.75 10.51
N ALA A 182 5.62 13.10 10.03
CA ALA A 182 5.50 14.10 9.02
C ALA A 182 5.75 15.48 9.66
N LYS A 183 6.58 16.31 9.01
CA LYS A 183 6.80 17.69 9.46
C LYS A 183 5.65 18.54 8.97
N TRP A 184 5.09 19.34 9.86
CA TRP A 184 4.11 20.36 9.51
C TRP A 184 4.81 21.57 8.86
N PRO A 185 4.22 22.26 7.87
CA PRO A 185 2.97 21.95 7.16
C PRO A 185 3.17 20.76 6.22
N TRP A 186 2.09 20.00 6.00
CA TRP A 186 2.11 18.78 5.17
C TRP A 186 2.24 19.11 3.68
N ASN A 187 3.42 19.59 3.27
CA ASN A 187 3.82 19.72 1.87
C ASN A 187 4.39 18.38 1.39
#